data_AF-A0A6F9D967-F1
#
_entry.id   AF-A0A6F9D967-F1
#
_cell.length_a   1.000
_cell.length_b   1.000
_cell.length_c   1.000
_cell.angle_alpha   90.00
_cell.angle_beta   90.00
_cell.angle_gamma   90.00
#
_symmetry.space_group_name_H-M   'P 1'
#
loop_
_entity.id
_entity.type
_entity.pdbx_description
1 polymer ?
#
loop_
_entity_poly.entity_id
_entity_poly.type
_entity_poly.pdbx_seq_one_letter_code
_entity_poly.pdbx_strand_id
1 'polypeptide(L)'
;MERKTVQFVAAYVVGWFLASNVWTKEANLALKTSFLARDSNATSICPPTCKKMLDTCLSCPDVTENDVNNQTSSNTYRSQPYQPNTFAEDTSNRWIYYRDNFIYDRINTGPKIGINARIRTEIERVKWKAKKILQQSGVATAKLKYVDLYVKYDPFVGKTYLANLEQKTVKGNFQTGSTIVEFNSPFVTGKPKLIDITLEDSSKHMVIVSTVYEATARLERFLQRFEANVLKRDPSISNTLRIQFVFFDADRQLNTTRKVISRFREKNAKTVVDFHVINGRFNKTFGLHDATMKCHDDEIVLYMDIDMFITSDFLNRIKRNVVKNSTVMFPIPFSQYDPEIMNGASRVFPLLQTRDKEQISKQSGFWIYYGFGISAMYKSDYTKIGGFISSRTGWGGEDVDFYKKVLADPDLTVMSAVDPDLIHVFHPRRCDIALPSDQLRMCFGAWADGIGSQMNLAALLLRQNNSAYENFDIG
;
A
#
# COMPACT_ATOMS: atom_id res chain seq x y z
N MET A 1 -12.58 -35.03 17.69
CA MET A 1 -12.10 -34.01 16.72
C MET A 1 -11.90 -32.66 17.43
N GLU A 2 -11.42 -32.67 18.69
CA GLU A 2 -11.42 -31.51 19.60
C GLU A 2 -10.07 -30.78 19.70
N ARG A 3 -8.95 -31.42 19.31
CA ARG A 3 -7.62 -30.78 19.30
C ARG A 3 -7.36 -29.86 18.10
N LYS A 4 -8.13 -29.98 17.02
CA LYS A 4 -7.91 -29.20 15.79
C LYS A 4 -8.46 -27.76 15.87
N THR A 5 -9.48 -27.52 16.69
CA THR A 5 -10.16 -26.21 16.78
C THR A 5 -9.38 -25.19 17.60
N VAL A 6 -8.72 -25.63 18.69
CA VAL A 6 -7.84 -24.76 19.50
C VAL A 6 -6.57 -24.37 18.72
N GLN A 7 -6.06 -25.26 17.86
CA GLN A 7 -4.97 -24.94 16.94
C GLN A 7 -5.38 -23.94 15.85
N PHE A 8 -6.65 -23.92 15.44
CA PHE A 8 -7.17 -23.01 14.41
C PHE A 8 -7.25 -21.56 14.91
N VAL A 9 -7.74 -21.36 16.14
CA VAL A 9 -7.81 -20.02 16.78
C VAL A 9 -6.41 -19.50 17.13
N ALA A 10 -5.51 -20.36 17.60
CA ALA A 10 -4.11 -19.99 17.85
C ALA A 10 -3.37 -19.62 16.55
N ALA A 11 -3.61 -20.35 15.45
CA ALA A 11 -3.02 -20.06 14.15
C ALA A 11 -3.50 -18.72 13.56
N TYR A 12 -4.75 -18.32 13.82
CA TYR A 12 -5.31 -17.04 13.36
C TYR A 12 -4.64 -15.83 14.04
N VAL A 13 -4.47 -15.89 15.37
CA VAL A 13 -3.79 -14.81 16.13
C VAL A 13 -2.29 -14.79 15.80
N VAL A 14 -1.64 -15.95 15.69
CA VAL A 14 -0.20 -16.05 15.42
C VAL A 14 0.14 -15.69 13.97
N GLY A 15 -0.70 -16.05 12.99
CA GLY A 15 -0.51 -15.73 11.57
C GLY A 15 -0.51 -14.22 11.29
N TRP A 16 -1.46 -13.49 11.88
CA TRP A 16 -1.55 -12.03 11.77
C TRP A 16 -0.31 -11.32 12.37
N PHE A 17 0.16 -11.78 13.53
CA PHE A 17 1.35 -11.24 14.18
C PHE A 17 2.65 -11.60 13.44
N LEU A 18 2.77 -12.80 12.88
CA LEU A 18 3.99 -13.25 12.23
C LEU A 18 4.17 -12.68 10.82
N ALA A 19 3.10 -12.61 10.02
CA ALA A 19 3.17 -12.05 8.68
C ALA A 19 3.48 -10.55 8.73
N SER A 20 2.70 -9.77 9.48
CA SER A 20 2.92 -8.33 9.63
C SER A 20 4.35 -8.00 10.12
N ASN A 21 4.90 -8.75 11.08
CA ASN A 21 6.25 -8.50 11.58
C ASN A 21 7.36 -8.83 10.58
N VAL A 22 7.18 -9.83 9.72
CA VAL A 22 8.20 -10.27 8.76
C VAL A 22 8.26 -9.33 7.56
N TRP A 23 7.10 -9.02 6.98
CA TRP A 23 6.98 -8.01 5.92
C TRP A 23 7.50 -6.65 6.41
N THR A 24 7.19 -6.28 7.65
CA THR A 24 7.73 -5.07 8.27
C THR A 24 9.25 -5.14 8.41
N LYS A 25 9.83 -6.26 8.86
CA LYS A 25 11.30 -6.41 9.00
C LYS A 25 12.04 -6.28 7.66
N GLU A 26 11.56 -6.93 6.59
CA GLU A 26 12.21 -6.86 5.28
C GLU A 26 12.08 -5.48 4.63
N ALA A 27 10.91 -4.85 4.74
CA ALA A 27 10.71 -3.47 4.30
C ALA A 27 11.60 -2.48 5.09
N ASN A 28 11.81 -2.73 6.39
CA ASN A 28 12.71 -1.91 7.20
C ASN A 28 14.18 -2.04 6.81
N LEU A 29 14.63 -3.24 6.41
CA LEU A 29 16.01 -3.46 5.98
C LEU A 29 16.32 -2.66 4.69
N ALA A 30 15.36 -2.63 3.76
CA ALA A 30 15.48 -1.90 2.50
C ALA A 30 15.52 -0.38 2.65
N LEU A 31 14.74 0.17 3.58
CA LEU A 31 14.77 1.60 3.87
C LEU A 31 16.07 2.00 4.58
N LYS A 32 16.63 1.14 5.44
CA LYS A 32 17.93 1.42 6.09
C LYS A 32 19.09 1.50 5.10
N THR A 33 19.14 0.62 4.10
CA THR A 33 20.22 0.60 3.10
C THR A 33 20.13 1.77 2.11
N SER A 34 18.93 2.16 1.69
CA SER A 34 18.72 3.35 0.83
C SER A 34 18.93 4.67 1.58
N PHE A 35 18.63 4.72 2.88
CA PHE A 35 18.78 5.91 3.71
C PHE A 35 20.26 6.29 3.97
N LEU A 36 21.11 5.29 4.27
CA LEU A 36 22.56 5.53 4.48
C LEU A 36 23.27 6.06 3.22
N ALA A 37 22.73 5.79 2.03
CA ALA A 37 23.26 6.30 0.77
C ALA A 37 22.87 7.75 0.47
N ARG A 38 21.76 8.27 1.02
CA ARG A 38 21.29 9.65 0.78
C ARG A 38 21.90 10.70 1.72
N ASP A 39 22.28 10.32 2.94
CA ASP A 39 22.77 11.28 3.96
C ASP A 39 24.28 11.57 3.90
N SER A 40 25.05 10.91 3.04
CA SER A 40 26.52 11.07 2.98
C SER A 40 27.04 12.21 2.08
N ASN A 41 26.19 12.88 1.31
CA ASN A 41 26.62 13.90 0.33
C ASN A 41 25.98 15.30 0.49
N ALA A 42 25.46 15.66 1.67
CA ALA A 42 25.03 17.03 1.95
C ALA A 42 26.23 17.92 2.36
N THR A 43 27.05 18.33 1.41
CA THR A 43 28.04 19.41 1.61
C THR A 43 27.34 20.76 1.45
N SER A 44 27.48 21.62 2.47
CA SER A 44 26.87 22.94 2.51
C SER A 44 27.51 23.87 1.48
N ILE A 45 26.75 24.30 0.47
CA ILE A 45 27.17 25.34 -0.47
C ILE A 45 26.60 26.68 0.03
N CYS A 46 27.46 27.53 0.59
CA CYS A 46 27.18 28.95 0.80
C CYS A 46 28.38 29.76 0.28
N PRO A 47 28.19 30.77 -0.60
CA PRO A 47 29.29 31.61 -1.08
C PRO A 47 29.89 32.52 0.02
N PRO A 48 31.16 32.95 -0.10
CA PRO A 48 31.92 33.58 0.99
C PRO A 48 31.51 35.01 1.39
N THR A 49 30.55 35.63 0.70
CA THR A 49 30.22 37.05 0.87
C THR A 49 29.09 37.34 1.85
N CYS A 50 28.42 36.31 2.41
CA CYS A 50 27.38 36.51 3.44
C CYS A 50 27.99 36.68 4.85
N LYS A 51 28.36 37.92 5.21
CA LYS A 51 28.67 38.28 6.60
C LYS A 51 27.49 39.00 7.25
N LYS A 52 26.90 38.32 8.23
CA LYS A 52 25.81 38.72 9.16
C LYS A 52 24.37 38.55 8.65
N MET A 53 23.80 37.38 8.93
CA MET A 53 22.66 37.18 9.86
C MET A 53 22.36 35.67 9.92
N LEU A 54 22.30 35.11 11.13
CA LEU A 54 21.80 33.76 11.35
C LEU A 54 20.28 33.78 11.22
N ASP A 55 19.81 32.88 10.36
CA ASP A 55 18.57 32.10 10.39
C ASP A 55 17.79 32.23 9.08
N THR A 56 17.81 31.13 8.30
CA THR A 56 17.16 30.94 6.99
C THR A 56 17.79 31.71 5.81
N CYS A 57 18.89 31.20 5.25
CA CYS A 57 19.32 31.63 3.90
C CYS A 57 18.46 30.95 2.83
N LEU A 58 17.31 31.56 2.56
CA LEU A 58 16.68 31.59 1.24
C LEU A 58 16.65 33.07 0.82
N SER A 59 17.22 33.35 -0.36
CA SER A 59 17.20 34.60 -1.14
C SER A 59 18.13 35.78 -0.78
N CYS A 60 18.80 36.34 -1.81
CA CYS A 60 19.07 37.77 -2.10
C CYS A 60 19.97 37.93 -3.36
N PRO A 61 19.90 39.01 -4.17
CA PRO A 61 18.87 40.04 -4.40
C PRO A 61 18.58 40.24 -5.94
N ASP A 62 17.75 41.12 -6.51
CA ASP A 62 17.23 42.45 -6.15
C ASP A 62 15.78 42.67 -6.64
N VAL A 63 15.04 43.47 -5.89
CA VAL A 63 13.76 44.07 -6.26
C VAL A 63 14.03 45.41 -6.93
N THR A 64 13.41 45.65 -8.09
CA THR A 64 12.95 46.98 -8.46
C THR A 64 11.48 46.90 -8.86
N GLU A 65 10.66 47.63 -8.12
CA GLU A 65 9.24 47.87 -8.34
C GLU A 65 8.99 48.50 -9.73
N ASN A 66 7.91 48.08 -10.39
CA ASN A 66 6.87 49.00 -10.86
C ASN A 66 5.64 48.23 -11.36
N ASP A 67 4.52 48.51 -10.69
CA ASP A 67 3.14 48.57 -11.17
C ASP A 67 2.61 47.48 -12.11
N VAL A 68 1.65 46.68 -11.62
CA VAL A 68 0.22 46.90 -11.95
C VAL A 68 -0.63 46.34 -10.81
N ASN A 69 -1.28 47.26 -10.09
CA ASN A 69 -2.41 46.99 -9.21
C ASN A 69 -3.56 46.33 -9.98
N ASN A 70 -4.07 45.20 -9.49
CA ASN A 70 -5.51 45.04 -9.26
C ASN A 70 -5.82 43.87 -8.32
N GLN A 71 -6.19 44.27 -7.10
CA GLN A 71 -7.06 43.60 -6.14
C GLN A 71 -7.63 42.24 -6.56
N THR A 72 -6.94 41.16 -6.18
CA THR A 72 -7.54 39.87 -5.81
C THR A 72 -6.71 39.26 -4.68
N SER A 73 -6.67 39.94 -3.54
CA SER A 73 -6.23 39.35 -2.28
C SER A 73 -7.30 38.41 -1.73
N SER A 74 -7.53 37.30 -2.44
CA SER A 74 -8.16 36.11 -1.88
C SER A 74 -7.04 35.21 -1.40
N ASN A 75 -6.68 35.32 -0.12
CA ASN A 75 -5.84 34.32 0.53
C ASN A 75 -6.63 33.01 0.56
N THR A 76 -6.48 32.17 -0.46
CA THR A 76 -7.02 30.80 -0.50
C THR A 76 -6.35 29.86 0.52
N TYR A 77 -5.57 30.40 1.46
CA TYR A 77 -4.82 29.64 2.45
C TYR A 77 -5.33 29.93 3.85
N ARG A 78 -5.64 28.87 4.59
CA ARG A 78 -5.77 28.91 6.03
C ARG A 78 -4.36 28.85 6.64
N SER A 79 -3.85 29.98 7.14
CA SER A 79 -2.53 30.08 7.79
C SER A 79 -2.55 29.74 9.28
N GLN A 80 -3.72 29.43 9.84
CA GLN A 80 -3.94 29.19 11.26
C GLN A 80 -4.52 27.79 11.50
N PRO A 81 -4.21 27.12 12.63
CA PRO A 81 -4.74 25.80 12.98
C PRO A 81 -6.26 25.68 12.84
N TYR A 82 -6.72 24.47 12.52
CA TYR A 82 -8.14 24.14 12.50
C TYR A 82 -8.75 24.33 13.89
N GLN A 83 -9.74 25.23 13.99
CA GLN A 83 -10.57 25.44 15.16
C GLN A 83 -11.99 25.01 14.79
N PRO A 84 -12.49 23.90 15.35
CA PRO A 84 -13.84 23.42 15.10
C PRO A 84 -14.87 24.34 15.76
N ASN A 85 -15.96 24.62 15.06
CA ASN A 85 -17.11 25.36 15.59
C ASN A 85 -18.19 24.42 16.14
N THR A 86 -18.11 23.12 15.82
CA THR A 86 -19.06 22.10 16.28
C THR A 86 -18.35 20.86 16.84
N PHE A 87 -19.04 20.09 17.69
CA PHE A 87 -18.53 18.81 18.21
C PHE A 87 -18.24 17.79 17.09
N ALA A 88 -19.04 17.80 16.02
CA ALA A 88 -18.81 16.93 14.86
C ALA A 88 -17.48 17.29 14.15
N GLU A 89 -17.15 18.57 14.08
CA GLU A 89 -15.89 19.07 13.51
C GLU A 89 -14.67 18.79 14.39
N ASP A 90 -14.83 18.68 15.72
CA ASP A 90 -13.76 18.37 16.66
C ASP A 90 -13.23 16.92 16.53
N THR A 91 -13.96 16.05 15.84
CA THR A 91 -13.46 14.70 15.53
C THR A 91 -12.19 14.70 14.67
N SER A 92 -11.87 15.81 13.99
CA SER A 92 -10.63 16.04 13.25
C SER A 92 -9.41 16.35 14.15
N ASN A 93 -9.63 16.74 15.42
CA ASN A 93 -8.56 17.08 16.37
C ASN A 93 -7.97 15.85 17.11
N ARG A 94 -8.30 14.64 16.67
CA ARG A 94 -7.85 13.41 17.34
C ARG A 94 -6.35 13.20 17.21
N TRP A 95 -5.72 12.86 18.33
CA TRP A 95 -4.34 12.44 18.38
C TRP A 95 -4.23 10.95 18.10
N ILE A 96 -3.30 10.58 17.23
CA ILE A 96 -2.90 9.19 17.02
C ILE A 96 -1.78 8.88 17.99
N TYR A 97 -1.94 7.80 18.75
CA TYR A 97 -0.99 7.39 19.78
C TYR A 97 -0.08 6.26 19.27
N TYR A 98 1.23 6.40 19.46
CA TYR A 98 2.22 5.41 19.08
C TYR A 98 3.07 5.01 20.29
N ARG A 99 3.27 3.71 20.46
CA ARG A 99 4.18 3.13 21.45
C ARG A 99 4.89 1.91 20.87
N ASP A 100 6.19 1.82 21.12
CA ASP A 100 7.06 0.75 20.62
C ASP A 100 6.97 0.56 19.09
N ASN A 101 6.43 -0.58 18.64
CA ASN A 101 6.23 -0.95 17.23
C ASN A 101 4.76 -0.85 16.80
N PHE A 102 3.91 -0.13 17.54
CA PHE A 102 2.48 -0.14 17.32
C PHE A 102 1.80 1.23 17.39
N ILE A 103 0.73 1.34 16.62
CA ILE A 103 -0.22 2.45 16.57
C ILE A 103 -1.47 2.02 17.32
N TYR A 104 -1.98 2.89 18.15
CA TYR A 104 -3.20 2.71 18.91
C TYR A 104 -4.21 3.72 18.39
N ASP A 105 -5.09 3.26 17.49
CA ASP A 105 -6.12 4.07 16.84
C ASP A 105 -7.38 3.22 16.63
N ARG A 106 -8.54 3.88 16.50
CA ARG A 106 -9.86 3.24 16.33
C ARG A 106 -10.19 2.87 14.88
N ILE A 107 -9.28 3.08 13.93
CA ILE A 107 -9.56 2.74 12.52
C ILE A 107 -9.44 1.22 12.32
N ASN A 108 -10.51 0.52 12.69
CA ASN A 108 -11.05 -0.72 12.09
C ASN A 108 -10.21 -2.00 11.96
N THR A 109 -9.00 -2.09 12.50
CA THR A 109 -8.22 -3.35 12.47
C THR A 109 -7.74 -3.86 13.83
N GLY A 110 -8.35 -3.37 14.91
CA GLY A 110 -8.05 -3.78 16.29
C GLY A 110 -7.45 -2.64 17.13
N PRO A 111 -7.38 -2.81 18.45
CA PRO A 111 -6.92 -1.75 19.38
C PRO A 111 -5.41 -1.44 19.25
N LYS A 112 -4.68 -2.21 18.44
CA LYS A 112 -3.23 -2.13 18.26
C LYS A 112 -2.87 -2.56 16.83
N ILE A 113 -2.22 -1.67 16.07
CA ILE A 113 -1.86 -1.85 14.66
C ILE A 113 -0.33 -1.82 14.54
N GLY A 114 0.28 -2.74 13.79
CA GLY A 114 1.73 -2.74 13.58
C GLY A 114 2.21 -1.50 12.81
N ILE A 115 3.32 -0.90 13.26
CA ILE A 115 3.95 0.24 12.57
C ILE A 115 4.66 -0.27 11.30
N ASN A 116 4.15 0.13 10.14
CA ASN A 116 4.80 -0.11 8.86
C ASN A 116 6.05 0.78 8.67
N ALA A 117 6.79 0.51 7.59
CA ALA A 117 8.09 1.13 7.35
C ALA A 117 8.02 2.66 7.12
N ARG A 118 6.94 3.15 6.48
CA ARG A 118 6.68 4.60 6.28
C ARG A 118 6.53 5.31 7.62
N ILE A 119 5.65 4.78 8.47
CA ILE A 119 5.34 5.36 9.79
C ILE A 119 6.56 5.27 10.70
N ARG A 120 7.32 4.17 10.62
CA ARG A 120 8.58 4.04 11.37
C ARG A 120 9.58 5.12 11.01
N THR A 121 9.74 5.40 9.72
CA THR A 121 10.66 6.44 9.24
C THR A 121 10.26 7.82 9.76
N GLU A 122 8.96 8.12 9.76
CA GLU A 122 8.42 9.33 10.37
C GLU A 122 8.75 9.40 11.87
N ILE A 123 8.48 8.32 12.62
CA ILE A 123 8.76 8.24 14.06
C ILE A 123 10.24 8.44 14.36
N GLU A 124 11.15 7.82 13.60
CA GLU A 124 12.60 7.97 13.83
C GLU A 124 13.08 9.41 13.53
N ARG A 125 12.53 10.07 12.50
CA ARG A 125 12.81 11.49 12.23
C ARG A 125 12.29 12.39 13.35
N VAL A 126 11.10 12.10 13.86
CA VAL A 126 10.49 12.80 14.99
C VAL A 126 11.34 12.64 16.25
N LYS A 127 11.78 11.42 16.56
CA LYS A 127 12.70 11.12 17.67
C LYS A 127 14.01 11.89 17.56
N TRP A 128 14.60 11.89 16.37
CA TRP A 128 15.84 12.63 16.10
C TRP A 128 15.65 14.13 16.30
N LYS A 129 14.58 14.72 15.74
CA LYS A 129 14.27 16.15 15.88
C LYS A 129 13.99 16.53 17.34
N ALA A 130 13.24 15.71 18.07
CA ALA A 130 12.97 15.93 19.49
C ALA A 130 14.27 15.96 20.32
N LYS A 131 15.20 15.02 20.07
CA LYS A 131 16.53 15.03 20.72
C LYS A 131 17.32 16.29 20.37
N LYS A 132 17.27 16.74 19.11
CA LYS A 132 17.96 17.97 18.68
C LYS A 132 17.42 19.20 19.40
N ILE A 133 16.09 19.34 19.51
CA ILE A 133 15.44 20.42 20.27
C ILE A 133 15.91 20.41 21.73
N LEU A 134 15.93 19.23 22.36
CA LEU A 134 16.41 19.10 23.74
C LEU A 134 17.88 19.48 23.92
N GLN A 135 18.75 19.08 22.98
CA GLN A 135 20.16 19.47 22.99
C GLN A 135 20.33 21.00 22.87
N GLN A 136 19.55 21.63 21.99
CA GLN A 136 19.56 23.09 21.81
C GLN A 136 19.05 23.82 23.06
N SER A 137 18.11 23.23 23.80
CA SER A 137 17.61 23.75 25.08
C SER A 137 18.49 23.39 26.29
N GLY A 138 19.69 22.83 26.08
CA GLY A 138 20.64 22.52 27.16
C GLY A 138 20.34 21.23 27.96
N VAL A 139 19.42 20.39 27.51
CA VAL A 139 19.05 19.13 28.19
C VAL A 139 19.96 17.99 27.73
N ALA A 140 20.57 17.28 28.68
CA ALA A 140 21.42 16.12 28.38
C ALA A 140 20.61 14.95 27.81
N THR A 141 20.85 14.61 26.55
CA THR A 141 20.03 13.62 25.80
C THR A 141 20.59 12.20 25.78
N ALA A 142 21.83 11.98 26.25
CA ALA A 142 22.52 10.69 26.17
C ALA A 142 21.81 9.54 26.92
N LYS A 143 20.99 9.85 27.93
CA LYS A 143 20.25 8.87 28.76
C LYS A 143 18.73 8.91 28.57
N LEU A 144 18.23 9.64 27.57
CA LEU A 144 16.80 9.73 27.30
C LEU A 144 16.32 8.56 26.46
N LYS A 145 15.33 7.84 27.00
CA LYS A 145 14.60 6.80 26.28
C LYS A 145 13.28 7.37 25.78
N TYR A 146 12.93 7.05 24.54
CA TYR A 146 11.62 7.35 23.99
C TYR A 146 10.55 6.47 24.63
N VAL A 147 9.41 7.06 24.97
CA VAL A 147 8.28 6.34 25.59
C VAL A 147 7.06 6.38 24.70
N ASP A 148 6.53 7.57 24.43
CA ASP A 148 5.24 7.74 23.75
C ASP A 148 5.31 8.82 22.66
N LEU A 149 4.63 8.60 21.54
CA LEU A 149 4.35 9.65 20.54
C LEU A 149 2.86 9.90 20.45
N TYR A 150 2.50 11.17 20.39
CA TYR A 150 1.19 11.60 19.93
C TYR A 150 1.38 12.43 18.67
N VAL A 151 0.58 12.13 17.64
CA VAL A 151 0.57 12.88 16.38
C VAL A 151 -0.83 13.41 16.12
N LYS A 152 -0.93 14.72 15.91
CA LYS A 152 -2.15 15.38 15.43
C LYS A 152 -1.92 15.81 13.99
N TYR A 153 -2.90 15.57 13.13
CA TYR A 153 -2.86 15.94 11.72
C TYR A 153 -3.86 17.05 11.42
N ASP A 154 -3.37 18.17 10.90
CA ASP A 154 -4.17 19.24 10.33
C ASP A 154 -3.92 19.28 8.81
N PRO A 155 -4.95 19.15 7.96
CA PRO A 155 -4.79 19.12 6.52
C PRO A 155 -4.16 20.38 5.89
N PHE A 156 -4.21 21.52 6.57
CA PHE A 156 -3.72 22.81 6.05
C PHE A 156 -2.45 23.27 6.74
N VAL A 157 -2.31 22.96 8.04
CA VAL A 157 -1.14 23.37 8.82
C VAL A 157 -0.04 22.33 8.78
N GLY A 158 -0.35 21.03 8.77
CA GLY A 158 0.63 19.94 8.82
C GLY A 158 0.46 19.06 10.04
N LYS A 159 1.58 18.54 10.58
CA LYS A 159 1.55 17.62 11.73
C LYS A 159 2.09 18.28 12.98
N THR A 160 1.40 18.10 14.10
CA THR A 160 1.92 18.41 15.44
C THR A 160 2.35 17.11 16.11
N TYR A 161 3.54 17.12 16.70
CA TYR A 161 4.12 15.98 17.40
C TYR A 161 4.29 16.32 18.87
N LEU A 162 3.87 15.41 19.75
CA LEU A 162 4.14 15.45 21.18
C LEU A 162 4.87 14.17 21.56
N ALA A 163 6.18 14.30 21.80
CA ALA A 163 7.08 13.20 22.08
C ALA A 163 7.43 13.16 23.58
N ASN A 164 7.10 12.07 24.25
CA ASN A 164 7.46 11.84 25.65
C ASN A 164 8.76 11.05 25.74
N LEU A 165 9.74 11.61 26.44
CA LEU A 165 11.02 10.99 26.72
C LEU A 165 11.20 10.85 28.23
N GLU A 166 11.73 9.72 28.67
CA GLU A 166 12.07 9.47 30.07
C GLU A 166 13.58 9.41 30.25
N GLN A 167 14.07 10.03 31.32
CA GLN A 167 15.46 9.93 31.74
C GLN A 167 15.61 8.80 32.78
N LYS A 168 16.48 7.84 32.49
CA LYS A 168 16.87 6.85 33.50
C LYS A 168 17.93 7.46 34.43
N THR A 169 17.53 7.76 35.65
CA THR A 169 18.45 8.21 36.72
C THR A 169 19.06 6.97 37.41
N VAL A 170 20.38 6.94 37.57
CA VAL A 170 21.09 5.87 38.28
C VAL A 170 21.66 6.43 39.57
N LYS A 171 21.04 6.03 40.69
CA LYS A 171 21.46 5.98 42.10
C LYS A 171 20.53 6.72 43.08
N GLY A 172 20.10 5.98 44.11
CA GLY A 172 19.65 6.50 45.40
C GLY A 172 18.15 6.74 45.53
N ASN A 173 17.55 7.56 44.68
CA ASN A 173 16.13 7.90 44.71
C ASN A 173 15.56 7.84 43.29
N PHE A 174 14.53 7.02 43.07
CA PHE A 174 13.82 6.92 41.80
C PHE A 174 13.02 8.21 41.53
N GLN A 175 13.65 9.22 40.96
CA GLN A 175 12.93 10.25 40.21
C GLN A 175 13.16 9.97 38.73
N THR A 176 12.15 9.40 38.08
CA THR A 176 12.08 9.34 36.61
C THR A 176 11.69 10.74 36.13
N GLY A 177 12.66 11.50 35.62
CA GLY A 177 12.34 12.75 34.95
C GLY A 177 11.70 12.44 33.60
N SER A 178 10.44 12.83 33.39
CA SER A 178 9.82 12.84 32.07
C SER A 178 10.01 14.21 31.43
N THR A 179 10.31 14.23 30.14
CA THR A 179 10.39 15.44 29.34
C THR A 179 9.52 15.28 28.11
N ILE A 180 8.69 16.28 27.86
CA ILE A 180 7.78 16.32 26.72
C ILE A 180 8.34 17.33 25.72
N VAL A 181 8.47 16.91 24.47
CA VAL A 181 8.85 17.80 23.37
C VAL A 181 7.66 17.92 22.44
N GLU A 182 7.06 19.11 22.40
CA GLU A 182 6.05 19.48 21.42
C GLU A 182 6.70 20.26 20.27
N PHE A 183 6.39 19.89 19.03
CA PHE A 183 6.80 20.68 17.87
C PHE A 183 5.88 20.47 16.66
N ASN A 184 5.82 21.50 15.83
CA ASN A 184 5.09 21.47 14.56
C ASN A 184 6.03 21.10 13.40
N SER A 185 5.49 20.30 12.48
CA SER A 185 6.05 20.06 11.15
C SER A 185 5.04 20.59 10.14
N PRO A 186 5.09 21.90 9.84
CA PRO A 186 4.17 22.47 8.90
C PRO A 186 4.39 21.88 7.50
N PHE A 187 3.35 21.83 6.67
CA PHE A 187 3.56 21.58 5.24
C PHE A 187 4.46 22.66 4.67
N VAL A 188 5.32 22.30 3.70
CA VAL A 188 6.15 23.28 3.00
C VAL A 188 5.20 24.31 2.40
N THR A 189 5.29 25.54 2.88
CA THR A 189 4.52 26.67 2.36
C THR A 189 5.05 27.01 0.98
N GLY A 190 4.41 26.47 -0.06
CA GLY A 190 4.63 26.83 -1.45
C GLY A 190 3.29 27.16 -2.11
N LYS A 191 3.30 28.01 -3.13
CA LYS A 191 2.11 28.21 -3.96
C LYS A 191 1.73 26.85 -4.59
N PRO A 192 0.45 26.42 -4.59
CA PRO A 192 -0.02 25.25 -5.29
C PRO A 192 0.53 25.30 -6.69
N LYS A 193 1.33 24.30 -7.02
CA LYS A 193 1.80 24.11 -8.38
C LYS A 193 0.68 23.40 -9.10
N LEU A 194 0.14 24.03 -10.14
CA LEU A 194 -0.60 23.30 -11.15
C LEU A 194 0.39 22.28 -11.74
N ILE A 195 0.20 21.00 -11.43
CA ILE A 195 1.13 19.95 -11.84
C ILE A 195 1.03 19.77 -13.36
N ASP A 196 -0.19 19.73 -13.90
CA ASP A 196 -0.51 19.86 -15.32
C ASP A 196 -2.04 19.97 -15.54
N ILE A 197 -2.48 20.46 -16.71
CA ILE A 197 -3.83 20.25 -17.28
C ILE A 197 -3.64 19.63 -18.67
N THR A 198 -3.03 18.46 -18.74
CA THR A 198 -2.95 17.71 -19.99
C THR A 198 -4.16 16.80 -20.14
N LEU A 199 -4.93 17.01 -21.20
CA LEU A 199 -5.94 16.07 -21.69
C LEU A 199 -5.31 14.77 -22.26
N GLU A 200 -3.97 14.70 -22.31
CA GLU A 200 -3.14 13.62 -22.87
C GLU A 200 -3.17 12.32 -22.04
N ASP A 201 -3.73 12.31 -20.82
CA ASP A 201 -3.80 11.06 -20.04
C ASP A 201 -4.57 9.94 -20.76
N SER A 202 -5.51 10.30 -21.63
CA SER A 202 -6.28 9.36 -22.45
C SER A 202 -5.48 8.72 -23.60
N SER A 203 -4.39 9.36 -24.06
CA SER A 203 -3.55 8.86 -25.16
C SER A 203 -2.43 7.91 -24.69
N LYS A 204 -2.13 7.87 -23.39
CA LYS A 204 -1.12 6.97 -22.81
C LYS A 204 -1.49 5.51 -23.11
N HIS A 205 -0.56 4.79 -23.73
CA HIS A 205 -0.70 3.37 -23.99
C HIS A 205 -0.38 2.56 -22.73
N MET A 206 -1.22 1.58 -22.43
CA MET A 206 -1.07 0.69 -21.29
C MET A 206 -1.10 -0.77 -21.71
N VAL A 207 -0.29 -1.56 -21.04
CA VAL A 207 -0.20 -3.01 -21.19
C VAL A 207 -0.48 -3.65 -19.84
N ILE A 208 -1.53 -4.47 -19.75
CA ILE A 208 -1.74 -5.35 -18.60
C ILE A 208 -0.91 -6.61 -18.81
N VAL A 209 -0.05 -6.95 -17.87
CA VAL A 209 0.79 -8.16 -17.93
C VAL A 209 0.44 -9.09 -16.78
N SER A 210 0.03 -10.32 -17.13
CA SER A 210 -0.33 -11.36 -16.16
C SER A 210 0.26 -12.70 -16.56
N THR A 211 0.90 -13.39 -15.61
CA THR A 211 1.25 -14.81 -15.76
C THR A 211 0.08 -15.70 -15.35
N VAL A 212 -0.22 -16.72 -16.14
CA VAL A 212 -1.34 -17.64 -15.89
C VAL A 212 -0.82 -19.07 -15.81
N TYR A 213 -1.25 -19.81 -14.80
CA TYR A 213 -0.88 -21.21 -14.60
C TYR A 213 -2.04 -22.01 -13.99
N GLU A 214 -2.48 -23.05 -14.70
CA GLU A 214 -3.57 -23.96 -14.30
C GLU A 214 -4.86 -23.23 -13.84
N ALA A 215 -5.18 -22.11 -14.48
CA ALA A 215 -6.21 -21.18 -14.01
C ALA A 215 -7.26 -20.81 -15.08
N THR A 216 -7.58 -21.72 -16.01
CA THR A 216 -8.47 -21.44 -17.15
C THR A 216 -9.84 -20.88 -16.74
N ALA A 217 -10.50 -21.49 -15.75
CA ALA A 217 -11.81 -21.05 -15.30
C ALA A 217 -11.77 -19.66 -14.63
N ARG A 218 -10.65 -19.32 -13.98
CA ARG A 218 -10.43 -17.98 -13.41
C ARG A 218 -10.21 -16.95 -14.51
N LEU A 219 -9.39 -17.28 -15.51
CA LEU A 219 -9.15 -16.43 -16.66
C LEU A 219 -10.45 -16.14 -17.43
N GLU A 220 -11.30 -17.15 -17.64
CA GLU A 220 -12.59 -16.96 -18.30
C GLU A 220 -13.48 -15.98 -17.52
N ARG A 221 -13.56 -16.12 -16.19
CA ARG A 221 -14.28 -15.17 -15.34
C ARG A 221 -13.67 -13.77 -15.37
N PHE A 222 -12.34 -13.65 -15.37
CA PHE A 222 -11.64 -12.39 -15.51
C PHE A 222 -12.05 -11.69 -16.81
N LEU A 223 -11.96 -12.40 -17.94
CA LEU A 223 -12.29 -11.86 -19.26
C LEU A 223 -13.77 -11.46 -19.36
N GLN A 224 -14.69 -12.23 -18.76
CA GLN A 224 -16.11 -11.87 -18.69
C GLN A 224 -16.35 -10.56 -17.92
N ARG A 225 -15.69 -10.40 -16.77
CA ARG A 225 -15.77 -9.17 -15.95
C ARG A 225 -15.08 -8.00 -16.62
N PHE A 226 -13.94 -8.24 -17.25
CA PHE A 226 -13.21 -7.24 -18.02
C PHE A 226 -14.07 -6.70 -19.17
N GLU A 227 -14.76 -7.58 -19.91
CA GLU A 227 -15.73 -7.15 -20.92
C GLU A 227 -16.84 -6.29 -20.31
N ALA A 228 -17.43 -6.71 -19.20
CA ALA A 228 -18.57 -6.04 -18.58
C ALA A 228 -18.21 -4.68 -17.92
N ASN A 229 -17.07 -4.62 -17.25
CA ASN A 229 -16.72 -3.50 -16.35
C ASN A 229 -15.65 -2.58 -16.90
N VAL A 230 -14.94 -3.00 -17.96
CA VAL A 230 -13.94 -2.17 -18.66
C VAL A 230 -14.44 -1.86 -20.06
N LEU A 231 -14.55 -2.87 -20.92
CA LEU A 231 -14.81 -2.64 -22.36
C LEU A 231 -16.19 -2.05 -22.65
N LYS A 232 -17.24 -2.50 -21.95
CA LYS A 232 -18.59 -1.95 -22.13
C LYS A 232 -18.79 -0.59 -21.48
N ARG A 233 -18.08 -0.30 -20.38
CA ARG A 233 -18.16 0.99 -19.68
C ARG A 233 -17.39 2.08 -20.40
N ASP A 234 -16.23 1.74 -20.93
CA ASP A 234 -15.39 2.63 -21.73
C ASP A 234 -14.87 1.90 -22.98
N PRO A 235 -15.64 1.89 -24.08
CA PRO A 235 -15.21 1.26 -25.33
C PRO A 235 -13.95 1.88 -25.94
N SER A 236 -13.68 3.16 -25.64
CA SER A 236 -12.55 3.90 -26.19
C SER A 236 -11.20 3.42 -25.65
N ILE A 237 -11.20 2.80 -24.46
CA ILE A 237 -10.00 2.28 -23.81
C ILE A 237 -9.29 1.23 -24.67
N SER A 238 -10.01 0.51 -25.54
CA SER A 238 -9.42 -0.50 -26.44
C SER A 238 -8.39 0.09 -27.41
N ASN A 239 -8.45 1.39 -27.71
CA ASN A 239 -7.51 2.05 -28.61
C ASN A 239 -6.12 2.21 -27.99
N THR A 240 -6.02 2.14 -26.66
CA THR A 240 -4.81 2.50 -25.90
C THR A 240 -4.50 1.46 -24.80
N LEU A 241 -5.14 0.30 -24.86
CA LEU A 241 -4.99 -0.78 -23.89
C LEU A 241 -4.77 -2.10 -24.62
N ARG A 242 -3.73 -2.82 -24.23
CA ARG A 242 -3.55 -4.22 -24.59
C ARG A 242 -3.30 -5.10 -23.36
N ILE A 243 -3.56 -6.38 -23.49
CA ILE A 243 -3.39 -7.37 -22.41
C ILE A 243 -2.41 -8.43 -22.90
N GLN A 244 -1.38 -8.74 -22.12
CA GLN A 244 -0.47 -9.86 -22.37
C GLN A 244 -0.66 -10.94 -21.31
N PHE A 245 -1.03 -12.14 -21.76
CA PHE A 245 -1.03 -13.33 -20.91
C PHE A 245 0.20 -14.20 -21.16
N VAL A 246 0.94 -14.53 -20.10
CA VAL A 246 2.11 -15.39 -20.20
C VAL A 246 1.80 -16.76 -19.62
N PHE A 247 2.04 -17.78 -20.42
CA PHE A 247 1.85 -19.19 -20.10
C PHE A 247 3.18 -19.93 -20.16
N PHE A 248 3.19 -21.11 -19.56
CA PHE A 248 4.28 -22.06 -19.65
C PHE A 248 3.78 -23.33 -20.33
N ASP A 249 4.61 -23.98 -21.15
CA ASP A 249 4.24 -25.21 -21.87
C ASP A 249 3.95 -26.40 -20.94
N ALA A 250 4.52 -26.39 -19.74
CA ALA A 250 4.19 -27.32 -18.66
C ALA A 250 2.75 -27.17 -18.12
N ASP A 251 2.02 -26.11 -18.48
CA ASP A 251 0.62 -25.95 -18.08
C ASP A 251 -0.29 -26.93 -18.83
N ARG A 252 -0.83 -27.89 -18.09
CA ARG A 252 -1.73 -28.93 -18.60
C ARG A 252 -3.03 -28.37 -19.18
N GLN A 253 -3.41 -27.14 -18.84
CA GLN A 253 -4.64 -26.51 -19.33
C GLN A 253 -4.42 -25.63 -20.56
N LEU A 254 -3.19 -25.45 -21.03
CA LEU A 254 -2.82 -24.48 -22.07
C LEU A 254 -3.73 -24.50 -23.31
N ASN A 255 -4.06 -25.68 -23.83
CA ASN A 255 -4.92 -25.82 -25.01
C ASN A 255 -6.35 -25.31 -24.76
N THR A 256 -6.91 -25.60 -23.59
CA THR A 256 -8.23 -25.09 -23.18
C THR A 256 -8.17 -23.58 -22.95
N THR A 257 -7.10 -23.09 -22.32
CA THR A 257 -6.93 -21.65 -22.08
C THR A 257 -6.79 -20.86 -23.37
N ARG A 258 -6.08 -21.39 -24.37
CA ARG A 258 -6.00 -20.81 -25.72
C ARG A 258 -7.39 -20.64 -26.35
N LYS A 259 -8.26 -21.65 -26.24
CA LYS A 259 -9.65 -21.55 -26.74
C LYS A 259 -10.45 -20.45 -26.04
N VAL A 260 -10.27 -20.27 -24.73
CA VAL A 260 -10.91 -19.17 -23.97
C VAL A 260 -10.46 -17.81 -24.51
N ILE A 261 -9.16 -17.62 -24.73
CA ILE A 261 -8.62 -16.36 -25.29
C ILE A 261 -9.10 -16.13 -26.72
N SER A 262 -9.10 -17.15 -27.57
CA SER A 262 -9.60 -17.03 -28.95
C SER A 262 -11.05 -16.59 -29.00
N ARG A 263 -11.94 -17.22 -28.21
CA ARG A 263 -13.35 -16.81 -28.12
C ARG A 263 -13.50 -15.36 -27.65
N PHE A 264 -12.67 -14.93 -26.70
CA PHE A 264 -12.69 -13.55 -26.24
C PHE A 264 -12.25 -12.56 -27.33
N ARG A 265 -11.18 -12.87 -28.07
CA ARG A 265 -10.69 -12.05 -29.19
C ARG A 265 -11.71 -11.95 -30.32
N GLU A 266 -12.33 -13.06 -30.70
CA GLU A 266 -13.39 -13.10 -31.73
C GLU A 266 -14.55 -12.17 -31.38
N LYS A 267 -14.95 -12.15 -30.11
CA LYS A 267 -16.02 -11.27 -29.61
C LYS A 267 -15.59 -9.81 -29.47
N ASN A 268 -14.32 -9.55 -29.15
CA ASN A 268 -13.79 -8.22 -28.84
C ASN A 268 -12.65 -7.83 -29.79
N ALA A 269 -12.94 -7.80 -31.10
CA ALA A 269 -11.93 -7.63 -32.15
C ALA A 269 -11.10 -6.33 -32.06
N LYS A 270 -11.58 -5.30 -31.35
CA LYS A 270 -10.84 -4.04 -31.12
C LYS A 270 -9.82 -4.14 -29.98
N THR A 271 -9.98 -5.10 -29.08
CA THR A 271 -9.11 -5.25 -27.92
C THR A 271 -7.91 -6.12 -28.28
N VAL A 272 -6.71 -5.55 -28.17
CA VAL A 272 -5.48 -6.31 -28.39
C VAL A 272 -5.20 -7.16 -27.15
N VAL A 273 -5.35 -8.47 -27.29
CA VAL A 273 -4.95 -9.43 -26.27
C VAL A 273 -3.87 -10.28 -26.89
N ASP A 274 -2.67 -10.29 -26.34
CA ASP A 274 -1.55 -11.15 -26.69
C ASP A 274 -1.46 -12.32 -25.71
N PHE A 275 -0.93 -13.44 -26.18
CA PHE A 275 -0.49 -14.48 -25.26
C PHE A 275 0.84 -15.06 -25.72
N HIS A 276 1.69 -15.38 -24.75
CA HIS A 276 3.02 -15.91 -24.96
C HIS A 276 3.15 -17.25 -24.22
N VAL A 277 3.84 -18.21 -24.83
CA VAL A 277 4.17 -19.48 -24.19
C VAL A 277 5.67 -19.59 -24.05
N ILE A 278 6.11 -19.79 -22.82
CA ILE A 278 7.51 -19.97 -22.44
C ILE A 278 7.75 -21.46 -22.22
N ASN A 279 8.89 -21.96 -22.69
CA ASN A 279 9.30 -23.33 -22.42
C ASN A 279 9.78 -23.45 -20.97
N GLY A 280 9.24 -24.43 -20.24
CA GLY A 280 9.72 -24.84 -18.92
C GLY A 280 8.64 -24.79 -17.86
N ARG A 281 9.08 -24.92 -16.60
CA ARG A 281 8.19 -24.84 -15.44
C ARG A 281 7.78 -23.39 -15.17
N PHE A 282 6.60 -23.23 -14.57
CA PHE A 282 6.10 -21.92 -14.18
C PHE A 282 7.09 -21.14 -13.33
N ASN A 283 7.39 -19.92 -13.78
CA ASN A 283 8.10 -18.92 -13.01
C ASN A 283 7.44 -17.55 -13.23
N LYS A 284 6.75 -17.05 -12.18
CA LYS A 284 6.04 -15.76 -12.23
C LYS A 284 6.97 -14.62 -12.65
N THR A 285 8.12 -14.47 -12.00
CA THR A 285 9.04 -13.35 -12.25
C THR A 285 9.62 -13.37 -13.64
N PHE A 286 10.02 -14.55 -14.12
CA PHE A 286 10.53 -14.73 -15.48
C PHE A 286 9.46 -14.41 -16.51
N GLY A 287 8.23 -14.91 -16.32
CA GLY A 287 7.12 -14.64 -17.22
C GLY A 287 6.76 -13.15 -17.30
N LEU A 288 6.66 -12.47 -16.15
CA LEU A 288 6.42 -11.03 -16.13
C LEU A 288 7.55 -10.25 -16.81
N HIS A 289 8.81 -10.62 -16.55
CA HIS A 289 9.97 -9.97 -17.17
C HIS A 289 9.97 -10.17 -18.69
N ASP A 290 9.81 -11.40 -19.19
CA ASP A 290 9.80 -11.72 -20.62
C ASP A 290 8.71 -10.95 -21.38
N ALA A 291 7.50 -10.85 -20.83
CA ALA A 291 6.44 -10.04 -21.42
C ALA A 291 6.73 -8.54 -21.40
N THR A 292 7.36 -8.05 -20.33
CA THR A 292 7.73 -6.64 -20.21
C THR A 292 8.78 -6.22 -21.23
N MET A 293 9.74 -7.11 -21.51
CA MET A 293 10.78 -6.85 -22.51
C MET A 293 10.22 -6.75 -23.95
N LYS A 294 8.98 -7.20 -24.17
CA LYS A 294 8.23 -7.04 -25.44
C LYS A 294 7.38 -5.77 -25.50
N CYS A 295 7.33 -4.97 -24.43
CA CYS A 295 6.63 -3.69 -24.41
C CYS A 295 7.53 -2.55 -24.93
N HIS A 296 6.92 -1.50 -25.47
CA HIS A 296 7.61 -0.28 -25.86
C HIS A 296 7.97 0.58 -24.65
N ASP A 297 9.06 1.35 -24.75
CA ASP A 297 9.61 2.17 -23.66
C ASP A 297 8.65 3.25 -23.12
N ASP A 298 7.71 3.68 -23.96
CA ASP A 298 6.67 4.67 -23.68
C ASP A 298 5.32 4.05 -23.27
N GLU A 299 5.22 2.72 -23.17
CA GLU A 299 4.04 2.07 -22.61
C GLU A 299 4.09 2.01 -21.07
N ILE A 300 2.94 2.23 -20.43
CA ILE A 300 2.72 1.90 -19.02
C ILE A 300 2.49 0.39 -18.92
N VAL A 301 3.28 -0.29 -18.10
CA VAL A 301 3.11 -1.72 -17.81
C VAL A 301 2.43 -1.86 -16.45
N LEU A 302 1.23 -2.42 -16.43
CA LEU A 302 0.46 -2.76 -15.24
C LEU A 302 0.57 -4.26 -14.97
N TYR A 303 1.23 -4.61 -13.86
CA TYR A 303 1.30 -5.98 -13.37
C TYR A 303 0.11 -6.27 -12.46
N MET A 304 -0.63 -7.34 -12.73
CA MET A 304 -1.73 -7.79 -11.89
C MET A 304 -2.00 -9.28 -12.08
N ASP A 305 -2.63 -9.91 -11.09
CA ASP A 305 -3.12 -11.28 -11.22
C ASP A 305 -4.46 -11.30 -11.99
N ILE A 306 -4.83 -12.45 -12.55
CA ILE A 306 -6.12 -12.62 -13.24
C ILE A 306 -7.31 -12.75 -12.29
N ASP A 307 -7.06 -12.90 -10.99
CA ASP A 307 -8.10 -12.98 -9.97
C ASP A 307 -8.58 -11.60 -9.49
N MET A 308 -8.35 -10.57 -10.30
CA MET A 308 -8.74 -9.21 -9.99
C MET A 308 -10.05 -8.84 -10.67
N PHE A 309 -10.91 -8.14 -9.95
CA PHE A 309 -11.97 -7.33 -10.50
C PHE A 309 -11.43 -5.90 -10.67
N ILE A 310 -11.60 -5.36 -11.87
CA ILE A 310 -11.21 -4.00 -12.25
C ILE A 310 -12.30 -3.31 -13.05
N THR A 311 -12.29 -1.98 -13.05
CA THR A 311 -13.14 -1.14 -13.91
C THR A 311 -12.30 -0.21 -14.79
N SER A 312 -12.92 0.42 -15.77
CA SER A 312 -12.28 1.47 -16.60
C SER A 312 -11.73 2.62 -15.75
N ASP A 313 -12.38 2.95 -14.63
CA ASP A 313 -11.97 4.05 -13.75
C ASP A 313 -10.64 3.76 -13.05
N PHE A 314 -10.40 2.50 -12.66
CA PHE A 314 -9.10 2.08 -12.14
C PHE A 314 -7.99 2.31 -13.18
N LEU A 315 -8.20 1.87 -14.42
CA LEU A 315 -7.21 2.02 -15.49
C LEU A 315 -6.95 3.49 -15.82
N ASN A 316 -8.00 4.32 -15.85
CA ASN A 316 -7.88 5.76 -16.06
C ASN A 316 -7.13 6.46 -14.91
N ARG A 317 -7.30 6.02 -13.65
CA ARG A 317 -6.49 6.51 -12.53
C ARG A 317 -5.02 6.12 -12.66
N ILE A 318 -4.71 4.91 -13.15
CA ILE A 318 -3.33 4.51 -13.45
C ILE A 318 -2.73 5.43 -14.52
N LYS A 319 -3.42 5.62 -15.67
CA LYS A 319 -2.92 6.49 -16.75
C LYS A 319 -2.64 7.93 -16.28
N ARG A 320 -3.53 8.46 -15.44
CA ARG A 320 -3.43 9.82 -14.89
C ARG A 320 -2.24 10.01 -13.96
N ASN A 321 -1.95 9.03 -13.12
CA ASN A 321 -1.01 9.22 -12.01
C ASN A 321 0.36 8.57 -12.23
N VAL A 322 0.50 7.64 -13.18
CA VAL A 322 1.81 7.12 -13.60
C VAL A 322 2.48 8.14 -14.53
N VAL A 323 3.66 8.61 -14.13
CA VAL A 323 4.43 9.64 -14.84
C VAL A 323 5.84 9.11 -15.12
N LYS A 324 6.24 9.11 -16.38
CA LYS A 324 7.53 8.62 -16.85
C LYS A 324 8.67 9.35 -16.13
N ASN A 325 9.69 8.62 -15.68
CA ASN A 325 10.84 9.14 -14.93
C ASN A 325 10.46 9.90 -13.64
N SER A 326 9.27 9.67 -13.06
CA SER A 326 8.82 10.40 -11.87
C SER A 326 7.97 9.58 -10.92
N THR A 327 6.88 8.98 -11.38
CA THR A 327 5.86 8.41 -10.49
C THR A 327 5.49 7.00 -10.92
N VAL A 328 5.72 6.06 -10.00
CA VAL A 328 5.31 4.66 -10.09
C VAL A 328 4.16 4.42 -9.12
N MET A 329 3.16 3.65 -9.55
CA MET A 329 2.00 3.32 -8.70
C MET A 329 2.08 1.89 -8.15
N PHE A 330 1.83 1.75 -6.86
CA PHE A 330 1.58 0.48 -6.16
C PHE A 330 0.21 0.56 -5.49
N PRO A 331 -0.89 0.37 -6.26
CA PRO A 331 -2.24 0.48 -5.73
C PRO A 331 -2.53 -0.65 -4.72
N ILE A 332 -3.33 -0.33 -3.70
CA ILE A 332 -3.66 -1.25 -2.61
C ILE A 332 -5.03 -1.88 -2.91
N PRO A 333 -5.09 -3.19 -3.22
CA PRO A 333 -6.35 -3.87 -3.54
C PRO A 333 -7.17 -4.21 -2.28
N PHE A 334 -8.47 -4.36 -2.46
CA PHE A 334 -9.37 -4.98 -1.48
C PHE A 334 -9.43 -6.50 -1.71
N SER A 335 -9.05 -7.30 -0.73
CA SER A 335 -9.18 -8.77 -0.79
C SER A 335 -10.53 -9.21 -0.26
N GLN A 336 -11.27 -9.97 -1.05
CA GLN A 336 -12.48 -10.65 -0.56
C GLN A 336 -12.14 -11.80 0.39
N TYR A 337 -13.03 -12.06 1.34
CA TYR A 337 -13.00 -13.26 2.16
C TYR A 337 -13.60 -14.47 1.43
N ASP A 338 -13.42 -15.66 2.01
CA ASP A 338 -14.02 -16.89 1.54
C ASP A 338 -15.56 -16.79 1.52
N PRO A 339 -16.19 -16.90 0.32
CA PRO A 339 -17.63 -16.79 0.21
C PRO A 339 -18.35 -17.94 0.92
N GLU A 340 -17.76 -19.12 1.09
CA GLU A 340 -18.37 -20.22 1.82
C GLU A 340 -18.43 -19.91 3.32
N ILE A 341 -17.37 -19.32 3.88
CA ILE A 341 -17.32 -18.87 5.27
C ILE A 341 -18.32 -17.72 5.48
N MET A 342 -18.33 -16.73 4.59
CA MET A 342 -19.29 -15.63 4.66
C MET A 342 -20.74 -16.14 4.62
N ASN A 343 -21.10 -16.94 3.61
CA ASN A 343 -22.45 -17.50 3.49
C ASN A 343 -22.81 -18.39 4.69
N GLY A 344 -21.84 -19.16 5.20
CA GLY A 344 -21.98 -19.96 6.40
C GLY A 344 -22.34 -19.14 7.62
N ALA A 345 -21.60 -18.05 7.85
CA ALA A 345 -21.85 -17.13 8.95
C ALA A 345 -23.20 -16.41 8.82
N SER A 346 -23.56 -15.95 7.61
CA SER A 346 -24.85 -15.28 7.36
C SER A 346 -26.05 -16.20 7.59
N ARG A 347 -25.89 -17.53 7.44
CA ARG A 347 -26.94 -18.50 7.82
C ARG A 347 -27.14 -18.61 9.33
N VAL A 348 -26.12 -18.29 10.13
CA VAL A 348 -26.21 -18.30 11.60
C VAL A 348 -26.72 -16.94 12.10
N PHE A 349 -26.16 -15.86 11.56
CA PHE A 349 -26.55 -14.49 11.91
C PHE A 349 -26.91 -13.73 10.63
N PRO A 350 -28.20 -13.60 10.27
CA PRO A 350 -28.66 -12.94 9.04
C PRO A 350 -28.16 -11.49 8.89
N LEU A 351 -27.87 -10.79 9.98
CA LEU A 351 -27.26 -9.46 9.96
C LEU A 351 -25.87 -9.40 9.29
N LEU A 352 -25.20 -10.55 9.16
CA LEU A 352 -23.93 -10.67 8.43
C LEU A 352 -24.12 -10.89 6.92
N GLN A 353 -25.36 -10.92 6.42
CA GLN A 353 -25.62 -11.05 5.00
C GLN A 353 -25.19 -9.79 4.25
N THR A 354 -24.22 -9.93 3.35
CA THR A 354 -23.84 -8.89 2.41
C THR A 354 -24.79 -8.93 1.21
N ARG A 355 -25.52 -7.85 0.94
CA ARG A 355 -26.43 -7.77 -0.22
C ARG A 355 -25.68 -7.85 -1.55
N ASP A 356 -24.47 -7.29 -1.57
CA ASP A 356 -23.55 -7.33 -2.69
C ASP A 356 -22.19 -7.87 -2.21
N LYS A 357 -21.73 -8.98 -2.79
CA LYS A 357 -20.45 -9.61 -2.45
C LYS A 357 -19.26 -8.78 -2.94
N GLU A 358 -19.48 -7.88 -3.90
CA GLU A 358 -18.48 -6.97 -4.46
C GLU A 358 -18.45 -5.64 -3.68
N GLN A 359 -19.38 -5.42 -2.75
CA GLN A 359 -19.36 -4.25 -1.87
C GLN A 359 -18.14 -4.30 -0.95
N ILE A 360 -17.38 -3.20 -0.92
CA ILE A 360 -16.28 -3.00 0.02
C ILE A 360 -16.86 -2.78 1.42
N SER A 361 -16.57 -3.69 2.34
CA SER A 361 -17.01 -3.62 3.74
C SER A 361 -16.09 -4.44 4.64
N LYS A 362 -16.22 -4.29 5.96
CA LYS A 362 -15.50 -5.15 6.92
C LYS A 362 -15.93 -6.61 6.86
N GLN A 363 -17.15 -6.87 6.40
CA GLN A 363 -17.76 -8.19 6.36
C GLN A 363 -17.37 -8.96 5.09
N SER A 364 -17.02 -8.24 4.02
CA SER A 364 -16.70 -8.82 2.73
C SER A 364 -15.20 -8.97 2.47
N GLY A 365 -14.35 -8.27 3.22
CA GLY A 365 -12.91 -8.33 2.99
C GLY A 365 -12.07 -7.35 3.80
N PHE A 366 -10.86 -7.08 3.30
CA PHE A 366 -9.87 -6.17 3.90
C PHE A 366 -8.92 -5.60 2.84
N TRP A 367 -8.24 -4.49 3.16
CA TRP A 367 -7.25 -3.87 2.28
C TRP A 367 -5.85 -4.50 2.47
N ILE A 368 -5.19 -4.88 1.37
CA ILE A 368 -3.87 -5.54 1.42
C ILE A 368 -2.73 -4.50 1.46
N TYR A 369 -2.58 -3.79 2.57
CA TYR A 369 -1.54 -2.74 2.73
C TYR A 369 -0.09 -3.23 2.65
N TYR A 370 0.13 -4.54 2.73
CA TYR A 370 1.44 -5.18 2.75
C TYR A 370 1.83 -5.81 1.40
N GLY A 371 0.94 -5.86 0.42
CA GLY A 371 1.21 -6.49 -0.88
C GLY A 371 1.76 -5.49 -1.90
N PHE A 372 2.76 -5.91 -2.69
CA PHE A 372 3.35 -5.08 -3.76
C PHE A 372 3.18 -5.72 -5.15
N GLY A 373 2.47 -6.84 -5.24
CA GLY A 373 2.31 -7.62 -6.46
C GLY A 373 1.53 -6.93 -7.58
N ILE A 374 0.78 -5.87 -7.27
CA ILE A 374 0.13 -5.01 -8.24
C ILE A 374 0.90 -3.69 -8.33
N SER A 375 1.39 -3.37 -9.52
CA SER A 375 2.15 -2.14 -9.75
C SER A 375 2.04 -1.68 -11.20
N ALA A 376 2.18 -0.37 -11.41
CA ALA A 376 2.16 0.25 -12.72
C ALA A 376 3.29 1.27 -12.88
N MET A 377 4.06 1.14 -13.95
CA MET A 377 5.16 2.05 -14.30
C MET A 377 5.43 2.04 -15.81
N TYR A 378 6.15 3.04 -16.32
CA TYR A 378 6.63 2.97 -17.70
C TYR A 378 7.66 1.85 -17.88
N LYS A 379 7.66 1.20 -19.05
CA LYS A 379 8.67 0.17 -19.37
C LYS A 379 10.10 0.70 -19.35
N SER A 380 10.31 1.95 -19.75
CA SER A 380 11.61 2.62 -19.64
C SER A 380 12.08 2.72 -18.18
N ASP A 381 11.21 3.15 -17.27
CA ASP A 381 11.50 3.18 -15.82
C ASP A 381 11.79 1.78 -15.28
N TYR A 382 11.05 0.75 -15.74
CA TYR A 382 11.28 -0.64 -15.37
C TYR A 382 12.68 -1.11 -15.76
N THR A 383 13.11 -0.76 -16.98
CA THR A 383 14.43 -1.10 -17.51
C THR A 383 15.52 -0.36 -16.75
N LYS A 384 15.31 0.93 -16.45
CA LYS A 384 16.23 1.79 -15.67
C LYS A 384 16.60 1.16 -14.32
N ILE A 385 15.61 0.63 -13.60
CA ILE A 385 15.83 0.02 -12.28
C ILE A 385 16.26 -1.45 -12.33
N GLY A 386 16.49 -2.01 -13.53
CA GLY A 386 16.94 -3.39 -13.73
C GLY A 386 15.86 -4.46 -13.52
N GLY A 387 14.58 -4.10 -13.60
CA GLY A 387 13.44 -5.02 -13.68
C GLY A 387 13.28 -6.06 -12.56
N PHE A 388 12.53 -7.13 -12.86
CA PHE A 388 12.37 -8.28 -11.96
C PHE A 388 13.64 -9.15 -11.96
N ILE A 389 13.92 -9.81 -10.83
CA ILE A 389 15.02 -10.77 -10.71
C ILE A 389 14.52 -12.11 -11.29
N SER A 390 14.97 -12.45 -12.51
CA SER A 390 14.54 -13.63 -13.26
C SER A 390 14.97 -14.97 -12.67
N SER A 391 15.98 -14.99 -11.78
CA SER A 391 16.52 -16.20 -11.16
C SER A 391 15.75 -16.69 -9.93
N ARG A 392 14.77 -15.92 -9.41
CA ARG A 392 13.98 -16.37 -8.26
C ARG A 392 12.97 -17.43 -8.69
N THR A 393 13.05 -18.59 -8.06
CA THR A 393 12.07 -19.68 -8.17
C THR A 393 11.26 -19.79 -6.88
N GLY A 394 9.96 -20.05 -6.96
CA GLY A 394 9.06 -20.19 -5.80
C GLY A 394 8.06 -19.04 -5.63
N TRP A 395 7.39 -18.99 -4.48
CA TRP A 395 6.34 -18.00 -4.19
C TRP A 395 6.86 -16.97 -3.17
N GLY A 396 6.72 -15.67 -3.49
CA GLY A 396 6.89 -14.57 -2.54
C GLY A 396 8.25 -13.89 -2.56
N GLY A 397 8.23 -12.58 -2.25
CA GLY A 397 9.38 -11.70 -2.10
C GLY A 397 9.79 -10.98 -3.39
N GLU A 398 9.32 -11.43 -4.56
CA GLU A 398 9.63 -10.79 -5.84
C GLU A 398 9.12 -9.36 -5.95
N ASP A 399 7.92 -9.15 -5.45
CA ASP A 399 7.24 -7.87 -5.42
C ASP A 399 7.89 -6.91 -4.42
N VAL A 400 8.32 -7.45 -3.28
CA VAL A 400 9.14 -6.73 -2.29
C VAL A 400 10.44 -6.27 -2.93
N ASP A 401 11.22 -7.16 -3.55
CA ASP A 401 12.52 -6.77 -4.10
C ASP A 401 12.39 -5.78 -5.26
N PHE A 402 11.35 -5.92 -6.08
CA PHE A 402 11.01 -4.94 -7.09
C PHE A 402 10.67 -3.57 -6.49
N TYR A 403 9.82 -3.55 -5.47
CA TYR A 403 9.49 -2.33 -4.73
C TYR A 403 10.75 -1.66 -4.13
N LYS A 404 11.69 -2.45 -3.58
CA LYS A 404 12.97 -1.94 -3.08
C LYS A 404 13.80 -1.26 -4.16
N LYS A 405 13.84 -1.82 -5.39
CA LYS A 405 14.55 -1.22 -6.52
C LYS A 405 13.95 0.14 -6.90
N VAL A 406 12.62 0.26 -6.93
CA VAL A 406 11.94 1.54 -7.19
C VAL A 406 12.30 2.57 -6.11
N LEU A 407 12.30 2.19 -4.84
CA LEU A 407 12.67 3.10 -3.73
C LEU A 407 14.14 3.54 -3.75
N ALA A 408 15.02 2.72 -4.32
CA ALA A 408 16.45 3.03 -4.40
C ALA A 408 16.76 4.08 -5.47
N ASP A 409 15.91 4.25 -6.48
CA ASP A 409 16.09 5.26 -7.52
C ASP A 409 15.78 6.67 -6.96
N PRO A 410 16.65 7.67 -7.20
CA PRO A 410 16.44 9.03 -6.68
C PRO A 410 15.37 9.81 -7.43
N ASP A 411 15.07 9.46 -8.68
CA ASP A 411 14.14 10.21 -9.54
C ASP A 411 12.72 9.65 -9.47
N LEU A 412 12.56 8.40 -9.01
CA LEU A 412 11.25 7.76 -8.89
C LEU A 412 10.63 8.00 -7.51
N THR A 413 9.32 8.26 -7.54
CA THR A 413 8.45 8.37 -6.38
C THR A 413 7.37 7.29 -6.45
N VAL A 414 7.03 6.75 -5.28
CA VAL A 414 5.96 5.76 -5.15
C VAL A 414 4.67 6.45 -4.75
N MET A 415 3.64 6.30 -5.58
CA MET A 415 2.26 6.54 -5.19
C MET A 415 1.61 5.22 -4.78
N SER A 416 1.23 5.11 -3.51
CA SER A 416 0.51 3.95 -2.98
C SER A 416 -0.73 4.41 -2.23
N ALA A 417 -1.88 3.97 -2.71
CA ALA A 417 -3.20 4.33 -2.20
C ALA A 417 -4.17 3.17 -2.42
N VAL A 418 -5.19 3.07 -1.56
CA VAL A 418 -6.32 2.17 -1.78
C VAL A 418 -7.05 2.54 -3.05
N ASP A 419 -7.48 1.55 -3.81
CA ASP A 419 -8.30 1.76 -4.99
C ASP A 419 -9.61 0.95 -4.89
N PRO A 420 -10.78 1.61 -4.86
CA PRO A 420 -12.07 0.94 -4.67
C PRO A 420 -12.50 0.11 -5.88
N ASP A 421 -11.93 0.34 -7.05
CA ASP A 421 -12.20 -0.43 -8.25
C ASP A 421 -11.16 -1.53 -8.46
N LEU A 422 -10.36 -1.86 -7.43
CA LEU A 422 -9.35 -2.91 -7.47
C LEU A 422 -9.62 -3.95 -6.39
N ILE A 423 -10.33 -5.02 -6.76
CA ILE A 423 -10.75 -6.06 -5.81
C ILE A 423 -10.08 -7.38 -6.19
N HIS A 424 -9.30 -7.95 -5.27
CA HIS A 424 -8.79 -9.31 -5.37
C HIS A 424 -9.90 -10.28 -4.99
N VAL A 425 -10.44 -10.94 -6.01
CA VAL A 425 -11.56 -11.87 -5.86
C VAL A 425 -11.06 -13.12 -5.18
N PHE A 426 -11.84 -13.59 -4.20
CA PHE A 426 -11.45 -14.77 -3.45
C PHE A 426 -11.26 -15.98 -4.37
N HIS A 427 -10.13 -16.67 -4.18
CA HIS A 427 -9.90 -18.00 -4.71
C HIS A 427 -9.17 -18.84 -3.66
N PRO A 428 -9.37 -20.16 -3.64
CA PRO A 428 -8.63 -21.03 -2.75
C PRO A 428 -7.12 -20.89 -2.97
N ARG A 429 -6.37 -20.81 -1.87
CA ARG A 429 -4.91 -20.78 -1.86
C ARG A 429 -4.38 -22.13 -1.36
N ARG A 430 -3.39 -22.68 -2.05
CA ARG A 430 -2.66 -23.87 -1.60
C ARG A 430 -1.24 -23.45 -1.26
N CYS A 431 -0.87 -23.57 0.01
CA CYS A 431 0.50 -23.32 0.46
C CYS A 431 1.28 -24.63 0.41
N ASP A 432 2.31 -24.66 -0.44
CA ASP A 432 3.21 -25.80 -0.52
C ASP A 432 4.09 -25.84 0.73
N ILE A 433 4.01 -26.94 1.48
CA ILE A 433 4.78 -27.14 2.72
C ILE A 433 6.28 -27.29 2.46
N ALA A 434 6.69 -27.53 1.21
CA ALA A 434 8.09 -27.57 0.81
C ALA A 434 8.72 -26.18 0.61
N LEU A 435 7.93 -25.10 0.70
CA LEU A 435 8.45 -23.73 0.63
C LEU A 435 9.42 -23.44 1.80
N PRO A 436 10.45 -22.61 1.57
CA PRO A 436 11.26 -22.03 2.64
C PRO A 436 10.38 -21.44 3.75
N SER A 437 10.84 -21.51 5.00
CA SER A 437 10.06 -21.15 6.20
C SER A 437 9.44 -19.76 6.14
N ASP A 438 10.14 -18.78 5.57
CA ASP A 438 9.65 -17.42 5.41
C ASP A 438 8.53 -17.33 4.36
N GLN A 439 8.71 -17.99 3.21
CA GLN A 439 7.71 -18.05 2.13
C GLN A 439 6.45 -18.82 2.56
N LEU A 440 6.62 -19.95 3.26
CA LEU A 440 5.50 -20.73 3.80
C LEU A 440 4.67 -19.89 4.78
N ARG A 441 5.34 -19.15 5.67
CA ARG A 441 4.68 -18.29 6.66
C ARG A 441 3.94 -17.13 6.01
N MET A 442 4.53 -16.51 4.98
CA MET A 442 3.87 -15.48 4.19
C MET A 442 2.63 -16.05 3.46
N CYS A 443 2.73 -17.25 2.88
CA CYS A 443 1.60 -17.88 2.20
C CYS A 443 0.46 -18.20 3.17
N PHE A 444 0.81 -18.81 4.31
CA PHE A 444 -0.15 -19.16 5.34
C PHE A 444 -0.82 -17.91 5.95
N GLY A 445 -0.06 -16.84 6.17
CA GLY A 445 -0.61 -15.55 6.61
C GLY A 445 -1.62 -14.97 5.62
N ALA A 446 -1.27 -14.91 4.34
CA ALA A 446 -2.18 -14.45 3.29
C ALA A 446 -3.42 -15.35 3.13
N TRP A 447 -3.28 -16.67 3.34
CA TRP A 447 -4.42 -17.58 3.38
C TRP A 447 -5.33 -17.31 4.58
N ALA A 448 -4.74 -17.18 5.78
CA ALA A 448 -5.48 -16.96 7.03
C ALA A 448 -6.27 -15.65 7.01
N ASP A 449 -5.67 -14.58 6.46
CA ASP A 449 -6.35 -13.29 6.29
C ASP A 449 -7.56 -13.40 5.37
N GLY A 450 -7.52 -14.29 4.36
CA GLY A 450 -8.60 -14.49 3.40
C GLY A 450 -9.78 -15.32 3.91
N ILE A 451 -9.75 -15.89 5.12
CA ILE A 451 -10.80 -16.82 5.57
C ILE A 451 -12.12 -16.11 5.84
N GLY A 452 -12.11 -15.01 6.58
CA GLY A 452 -13.35 -14.35 7.01
C GLY A 452 -13.10 -13.26 8.04
N SER A 453 -14.07 -12.36 8.21
CA SER A 453 -14.01 -11.36 9.28
C SER A 453 -14.11 -12.01 10.66
N GLN A 454 -13.68 -11.29 11.71
CA GLN A 454 -13.86 -11.73 13.09
C GLN A 454 -15.31 -12.09 13.41
N MET A 455 -16.28 -11.34 12.87
CA MET A 455 -17.71 -11.63 13.05
C MET A 455 -18.12 -12.91 12.33
N ASN A 456 -17.61 -13.17 11.12
CA ASN A 456 -17.92 -14.41 10.41
C ASN A 456 -17.41 -15.64 11.17
N LEU A 457 -16.18 -15.55 11.68
CA LEU A 457 -15.55 -16.65 12.42
C LEU A 457 -16.22 -16.87 13.78
N ALA A 458 -16.52 -15.80 14.51
CA ALA A 458 -17.25 -15.89 15.79
C ALA A 458 -18.62 -16.52 15.60
N ALA A 459 -19.36 -16.11 14.56
CA ALA A 459 -20.66 -16.67 14.21
C ALA A 459 -20.62 -18.19 14.03
N LEU A 460 -19.64 -18.69 13.28
CA LEU A 460 -19.48 -20.11 13.01
C LEU A 460 -19.02 -20.88 14.25
N LEU A 461 -18.14 -20.30 15.06
CA LEU A 461 -17.66 -20.90 16.30
C LEU A 461 -18.78 -21.06 17.34
N LEU A 462 -19.58 -20.01 17.56
CA LEU A 462 -20.67 -20.02 18.54
C LEU A 462 -21.69 -21.11 18.22
N ARG A 463 -22.05 -21.28 16.95
CA ARG A 463 -22.91 -22.37 16.50
C ARG A 463 -22.35 -23.75 16.81
N GLN A 464 -21.02 -23.93 16.73
CA GLN A 464 -20.38 -25.22 17.00
C GLN A 464 -20.37 -25.55 18.50
N ASN A 465 -20.36 -24.52 19.36
CA ASN A 465 -20.25 -24.63 20.81
C ASN A 465 -21.56 -24.28 21.55
N ASN A 466 -22.72 -24.59 20.95
CA ASN A 466 -24.06 -24.21 21.47
C ASN A 466 -24.31 -24.53 22.96
N SER A 467 -23.59 -25.48 23.57
CA SER A 467 -23.71 -25.81 25.00
C SER A 467 -23.00 -24.84 25.95
N ALA A 468 -22.12 -23.95 25.47
CA ALA A 468 -21.38 -22.99 26.31
C ALA A 468 -21.98 -21.57 26.31
N TYR A 469 -22.97 -21.30 25.44
CA TYR A 469 -23.54 -19.96 25.23
C TYR A 469 -25.07 -19.95 25.20
N GLU A 470 -25.71 -20.82 25.99
CA GLU A 470 -27.18 -20.94 26.08
C GLU A 470 -27.91 -19.64 26.49
N ASN A 471 -27.18 -18.60 26.94
CA ASN A 471 -27.73 -17.28 27.29
C ASN A 471 -27.53 -16.19 26.22
N PHE A 472 -27.00 -16.51 25.03
CA PHE A 472 -27.00 -15.55 23.91
C PHE A 472 -28.29 -15.68 23.11
N ASP A 473 -29.39 -15.29 23.74
CA ASP A 473 -30.68 -15.09 23.09
C ASP A 473 -30.62 -13.75 22.34
N ILE A 474 -30.47 -13.83 21.02
CA ILE A 474 -30.61 -12.68 20.13
C ILE A 474 -31.89 -12.93 19.35
N GLY A 475 -33.01 -12.53 19.96
CA GLY A 475 -34.36 -12.70 19.43
C GLY A 475 -34.58 -12.16 18.02
#